data_AF-A0A1Y1MMI6-F1
#
_entry.id   AF-A0A1Y1MMI6-F1
#
_cell.length_a   1.000
_cell.length_b   1.000
_cell.length_c   1.000
_cell.angle_alpha   90.00
_cell.angle_beta   90.00
_cell.angle_gamma   90.00
#
_symmetry.space_group_name_H-M   'P 1'
#
loop_
_entity.id
_entity.type
_entity.pdbx_description
1 polymer ?
#
loop_
_entity_poly.entity_id
_entity_poly.type
_entity_poly.pdbx_seq_one_letter_code
_entity_poly.pdbx_strand_id
1 'polypeptide(L)'
;MAVSDDGNTVYVWDWKKQGRLSRFSNGNPQGSNISDMKFINEDDQAFLLTGSSDGVIRVYRNYDSDKEIELATSWRALTHMVPSNVNSGMVFDWQQVTGRILVAG
;
A
#
# COMPACT_ATOMS: atom_id res chain seq x y z
N MET A 1 -0.93 -12.09 5.16
CA MET A 1 -1.28 -10.86 5.91
C MET A 1 -0.23 -9.81 5.61
N ALA A 2 -0.61 -8.58 5.28
CA ALA A 2 0.32 -7.47 5.09
C ALA A 2 0.15 -6.47 6.26
N VAL A 3 1.26 -5.94 6.76
CA VAL A 3 1.30 -4.98 7.88
C VAL A 3 2.31 -3.89 7.55
N SER A 4 1.99 -2.63 7.80
CA SER A 4 2.91 -1.51 7.65
C SER A 4 3.38 -1.01 9.01
N ASP A 5 4.58 -0.42 9.06
CA ASP A 5 5.01 0.39 10.20
C ASP A 5 4.46 1.83 10.10
N ASP A 6 4.78 2.67 11.09
CA ASP A 6 4.38 4.09 11.13
C ASP A 6 5.11 4.97 10.09
N GLY A 7 5.87 4.38 9.17
CA GLY A 7 6.64 5.09 8.17
C GLY A 7 6.42 4.57 6.76
N ASN A 8 7.21 3.59 6.37
CA ASN A 8 7.41 3.25 4.96
C ASN A 8 7.55 1.74 4.76
N THR A 9 7.81 0.97 5.81
CA THR A 9 8.11 -0.45 5.67
C THR A 9 6.82 -1.25 5.61
N VAL A 10 6.72 -2.11 4.60
CA VAL A 10 5.68 -3.13 4.49
C VAL A 10 6.29 -4.49 4.85
N TYR A 11 5.56 -5.24 5.66
CA TYR A 11 5.86 -6.62 6.05
C TYR A 11 4.76 -7.54 5.57
N VAL A 12 5.15 -8.61 4.88
CA VAL A 12 4.21 -9.66 4.46
C VAL A 12 4.49 -10.93 5.26
N TRP A 13 3.44 -11.47 5.86
CA TRP A 13 3.49 -12.61 6.76
C TRP A 13 2.60 -13.75 6.27
N ASP A 14 3.15 -14.97 6.32
CA ASP A 14 2.41 -16.22 6.25
C ASP A 14 1.98 -16.59 7.68
N TRP A 15 0.69 -16.38 7.96
CA TRP A 15 0.12 -16.66 9.28
C TRP A 15 0.03 -18.16 9.57
N LYS A 16 -0.07 -19.02 8.53
CA LYS A 16 -0.14 -20.48 8.70
C LYS A 16 1.22 -21.06 9.04
N LYS A 17 2.27 -20.60 8.34
CA LYS A 17 3.65 -21.05 8.57
C LYS A 17 4.37 -20.25 9.67
N GLN A 18 3.71 -19.24 10.25
CA GLN A 18 4.26 -18.35 11.27
C GLN A 18 5.59 -17.71 10.85
N GLY A 19 5.69 -17.30 9.58
CA GLY A 19 6.93 -16.79 8.99
C GLY A 19 6.73 -15.51 8.20
N ARG A 20 7.74 -14.65 8.18
CA ARG A 20 7.77 -13.48 7.30
C ARG A 20 8.14 -13.93 5.88
N LEU A 21 7.32 -13.55 4.91
CA LEU A 21 7.54 -13.81 3.49
C LEU A 21 8.42 -12.72 2.86
N SER A 22 8.11 -11.46 3.15
CA SER A 22 8.88 -10.32 2.64
C SER A 22 8.89 -9.12 3.57
N ARG A 23 9.86 -8.23 3.33
CA ARG A 23 9.97 -6.90 3.93
C ARG A 23 10.55 -5.92 2.90
N PHE A 24 9.80 -4.88 2.60
CA PHE A 24 10.23 -3.89 1.61
C PHE A 24 9.83 -2.47 1.98
N SER A 25 10.47 -1.52 1.30
CA SER A 25 10.18 -0.10 1.42
C SER A 25 9.10 0.31 0.41
N ASN A 26 8.07 1.00 0.89
CA ASN A 26 7.04 1.58 0.04
C ASN A 26 7.56 2.79 -0.77
N GLY A 27 8.75 3.32 -0.46
CA GLY A 27 9.33 4.43 -1.23
C GLY A 27 8.57 5.76 -1.13
N ASN A 28 7.74 5.93 -0.09
CA ASN A 28 7.16 7.23 0.24
C ASN A 28 8.23 8.15 0.88
N PRO A 29 8.14 9.49 0.64
CA PRO A 29 9.13 10.46 1.13
C PRO A 29 9.24 10.48 2.66
N GLN A 30 10.38 10.94 3.17
CA GLN A 30 10.57 11.16 4.61
C GLN A 30 9.52 12.13 5.16
N GLY A 31 8.94 11.81 6.32
CA GLY A 31 7.86 12.59 6.94
C GLY A 31 6.45 12.23 6.44
N SER A 32 6.32 11.30 5.49
CA SER A 32 5.05 10.65 5.14
C SER A 32 4.99 9.24 5.72
N ASN A 33 3.78 8.71 5.84
CA ASN A 33 3.49 7.39 6.35
C ASN A 33 2.58 6.60 5.40
N ILE A 34 2.61 5.27 5.47
CA ILE A 34 1.57 4.43 4.85
C ILE A 34 0.30 4.58 5.68
N SER A 35 -0.80 4.94 5.03
CA SER A 35 -2.08 5.22 5.69
C SER A 35 -3.13 4.14 5.46
N ASP A 36 -3.08 3.43 4.33
CA ASP A 36 -3.98 2.29 4.07
C ASP A 36 -3.32 1.29 3.08
N MET A 37 -3.77 0.03 3.10
CA MET A 37 -3.31 -1.04 2.22
C MET A 37 -4.45 -2.00 1.87
N LYS A 38 -4.52 -2.43 0.60
CA LYS A 38 -5.50 -3.42 0.12
C LYS A 38 -4.83 -4.43 -0.80
N PHE A 39 -5.33 -5.65 -0.81
CA PHE A 39 -5.06 -6.58 -1.90
C PHE A 39 -6.05 -6.32 -3.03
N ILE A 40 -5.59 -6.41 -4.27
CA ILE A 40 -6.43 -6.30 -5.47
C ILE A 40 -6.21 -7.53 -6.35
N ASN A 41 -7.21 -7.92 -7.13
CA ASN A 41 -7.20 -9.15 -7.94
C ASN A 41 -6.92 -10.41 -7.09
N GLU A 42 -7.55 -10.51 -5.92
CA GLU A 42 -7.32 -11.61 -4.96
C GLU A 42 -7.66 -13.00 -5.51
N ASP A 43 -8.57 -13.09 -6.48
CA ASP A 43 -9.00 -14.36 -7.09
C ASP A 43 -8.00 -14.94 -8.10
N ASP A 44 -6.96 -14.17 -8.49
CA ASP A 44 -6.03 -14.52 -9.56
C ASP A 44 -4.57 -14.28 -9.09
N GLN A 45 -3.79 -13.44 -9.78
CA GLN A 45 -2.52 -12.94 -9.23
C GLN A 45 -2.76 -11.65 -8.45
N ALA A 46 -2.77 -11.77 -7.12
CA ALA A 46 -2.98 -10.65 -6.23
C ALA A 46 -1.84 -9.61 -6.34
N PHE A 47 -2.21 -8.34 -6.28
CA PHE A 47 -1.28 -7.22 -6.10
C PHE A 47 -1.51 -6.57 -4.74
N LEU A 48 -0.47 -5.98 -4.17
CA LEU A 48 -0.60 -5.15 -2.97
C LEU A 48 -0.66 -3.69 -3.37
N LEU A 49 -1.78 -3.04 -3.05
CA LEU A 49 -1.99 -1.62 -3.23
C LEU A 49 -1.75 -0.89 -1.91
N THR A 50 -0.91 0.13 -1.91
CA THR A 50 -0.58 0.95 -0.75
C THR A 50 -0.93 2.39 -1.01
N GLY A 51 -1.46 3.05 0.02
CA GLY A 51 -1.71 4.48 0.04
C GLY A 51 -0.87 5.15 1.10
N SER A 52 -0.27 6.28 0.73
CA SER A 52 0.56 7.06 1.63
C SER A 52 -0.01 8.46 1.86
N SER A 53 0.36 9.07 2.99
CA SER A 53 -0.06 10.44 3.33
C SER A 53 0.54 11.54 2.44
N ASP A 54 1.43 11.19 1.51
CA ASP A 54 1.85 12.05 0.39
C ASP A 54 0.77 12.16 -0.71
N GLY A 55 -0.33 11.41 -0.61
CA GLY A 55 -1.41 11.38 -1.59
C GLY A 55 -1.11 10.48 -2.79
N VAL A 56 -0.12 9.59 -2.69
CA VAL A 56 0.33 8.70 -3.76
C VAL A 56 -0.11 7.27 -3.48
N ILE A 57 -0.66 6.64 -4.52
CA ILE A 57 -0.95 5.21 -4.55
C ILE A 57 0.21 4.49 -5.24
N ARG A 58 0.63 3.36 -4.67
CA ARG A 58 1.64 2.47 -5.25
C ARG A 58 1.09 1.05 -5.30
N VAL A 59 1.40 0.33 -6.38
CA VAL A 59 0.94 -1.04 -6.61
C VAL A 59 2.14 -1.95 -6.79
N TYR A 60 2.22 -2.98 -5.94
CA TYR A 60 3.32 -3.94 -5.91
C TYR A 60 2.87 -5.31 -6.42
N ARG A 61 3.72 -5.91 -7.24
CA ARG A 61 3.62 -7.31 -7.68
C ARG A 61 4.67 -8.15 -6.99
N ASN A 62 4.40 -9.46 -6.87
CA ASN A 62 5.27 -10.41 -6.18
C ASN A 62 5.61 -9.95 -4.75
N TYR A 63 4.62 -9.36 -4.07
CA TYR A 63 4.80 -8.72 -2.76
C TYR A 63 5.24 -9.72 -1.69
N ASP A 64 5.09 -11.02 -1.91
CA ASP A 64 5.43 -12.12 -1.01
C ASP A 64 6.86 -12.66 -1.18
N SER A 65 7.66 -12.08 -2.09
CA SER A 65 9.05 -12.48 -2.32
C SER A 65 10.01 -11.29 -2.16
N ASP A 66 10.93 -11.38 -1.20
CA ASP A 66 11.99 -10.37 -1.00
C ASP A 66 12.86 -10.13 -2.26
N LYS A 67 12.92 -11.10 -3.19
CA LYS A 67 13.78 -11.03 -4.38
C LYS A 67 13.06 -10.54 -5.62
N GLU A 68 11.76 -10.82 -5.73
CA GLU A 68 11.00 -10.61 -6.96
C GLU A 68 10.02 -9.45 -6.86
N ILE A 69 9.91 -8.84 -5.68
CA ILE A 69 9.03 -7.71 -5.46
C ILE A 69 9.35 -6.55 -6.41
N GLU A 70 8.29 -5.99 -6.99
CA GLU A 70 8.42 -4.91 -7.96
C GLU A 70 7.26 -3.92 -7.86
N LEU A 71 7.57 -2.64 -8.04
CA LEU A 71 6.57 -1.60 -8.22
C LEU A 71 5.99 -1.69 -9.64
N ALA A 72 4.76 -2.19 -9.76
CA ALA A 72 4.07 -2.33 -11.04
C ALA A 72 3.62 -0.97 -11.59
N THR A 73 3.09 -0.10 -10.72
CA THR A 73 2.65 1.26 -11.09
C THR A 73 2.51 2.15 -9.86
N SER A 74 2.55 3.47 -10.07
CA SER A 74 2.28 4.46 -9.03
C SER A 74 1.74 5.75 -9.62
N TRP A 75 0.83 6.41 -8.91
CA TRP A 75 0.29 7.71 -9.34
C TRP A 75 -0.18 8.53 -8.14
N ARG A 76 -0.28 9.85 -8.35
CA ARG A 76 -0.83 10.77 -7.35
C ARG A 76 -2.35 10.77 -7.43
N ALA A 77 -3.00 10.37 -6.35
CA ALA A 77 -4.46 10.36 -6.22
C ALA A 77 -5.01 11.63 -5.55
N LEU A 78 -4.26 12.21 -4.61
CA LEU A 78 -4.59 13.49 -3.95
C LEU A 78 -3.49 14.52 -4.20
N THR A 79 -3.84 15.64 -4.83
CA THR A 79 -2.89 16.69 -5.22
C THR A 79 -2.58 17.67 -4.09
N HIS A 80 -3.56 17.97 -3.24
CA HIS A 80 -3.42 18.85 -2.09
C HIS A 80 -3.76 18.12 -0.79
N MET A 81 -2.77 17.39 -0.26
CA MET A 81 -2.79 16.97 1.14
C MET A 81 -2.23 18.13 1.97
N VAL A 82 -3.06 18.78 2.79
CA VAL A 82 -2.54 19.73 3.78
C VAL A 82 -2.05 18.88 4.97
N PRO A 83 -0.75 18.86 5.28
CA PRO A 83 -0.26 18.13 6.45
C PRO A 83 -0.93 18.73 7.68
N SER A 84 -1.78 17.96 8.34
CA SER A 84 -2.36 18.37 9.61
C SER A 84 -2.02 17.28 10.63
N ASN A 85 -1.68 17.71 11.84
CA ASN A 85 -1.37 16.80 12.96
C ASN A 85 -2.63 16.06 13.47
N VAL A 86 -3.76 16.16 12.74
CA VAL A 86 -5.10 15.73 13.14
C VAL A 86 -5.81 14.93 12.04
N ASN A 87 -5.40 15.01 10.76
CA ASN A 87 -6.01 14.23 9.68
C ASN A 87 -5.47 12.80 9.66
N SER A 88 -6.37 11.85 9.39
CA SER A 88 -6.12 10.42 9.29
C SER A 88 -5.23 10.00 8.10
N GLY A 89 -4.60 10.94 7.39
CA GLY A 89 -3.88 10.70 6.15
C GLY A 89 -4.82 10.39 4.98
N MET A 90 -4.35 9.61 4.01
CA MET A 90 -5.14 9.20 2.85
C MET A 90 -5.84 7.85 3.12
N VAL A 91 -7.12 7.76 2.82
CA VAL A 91 -7.88 6.50 2.82
C VAL A 91 -8.35 6.17 1.41
N PHE A 92 -8.44 4.89 1.08
CA PHE A 92 -8.96 4.49 -0.22
C PHE A 92 -9.73 3.16 -0.16
N ASP A 93 -10.61 2.96 -1.14
CA ASP A 93 -11.37 1.73 -1.31
C ASP A 93 -11.24 1.21 -2.74
N TRP A 94 -11.05 -0.10 -2.88
CA TRP A 94 -10.90 -0.78 -4.18
C TRP A 94 -12.15 -1.56 -4.52
N GLN A 95 -12.76 -1.23 -5.66
CA GLN A 95 -13.98 -1.86 -6.15
C GLN A 95 -13.65 -2.84 -7.29
N GLN A 96 -13.25 -4.07 -6.94
CA GLN A 96 -12.83 -5.12 -7.87
C GLN A 96 -13.74 -5.27 -9.11
N VAL A 97 -15.06 -5.33 -8.91
CA VAL A 97 -16.05 -5.54 -10.00
C VAL A 97 -16.00 -4.43 -11.06
N THR A 98 -15.71 -3.19 -10.66
CA THR A 98 -15.72 -2.03 -11.56
C THR A 98 -14.31 -1.56 -11.95
N GLY A 99 -13.29 -2.09 -11.29
CA GLY A 99 -11.90 -1.66 -11.46
C GLY A 99 -11.64 -0.22 -10.99
N ARG A 100 -12.40 0.29 -10.03
CA ARG A 100 -12.31 1.68 -9.54
C ARG A 100 -11.67 1.77 -8.17
N ILE A 101 -10.88 2.82 -7.97
CA ILE A 101 -10.35 3.20 -6.66
C ILE A 101 -11.03 4.50 -6.24
N LEU A 102 -11.62 4.52 -5.06
CA LEU A 102 -12.14 5.73 -4.41
C LEU A 102 -11.09 6.21 -3.41
N VAL A 103 -10.76 7.49 -3.41
CA VAL A 103 -9.68 8.05 -2.56
C VAL A 103 -10.18 9.32 -1.87
N ALA A 104 -9.87 9.46 -0.59
CA ALA A 104 -10.18 10.64 0.22
C ALA A 104 -9.05 10.91 1.25
N GLY A 105 -8.97 12.13 1.78
CA GLY A 105 -7.97 12.56 2.76
C GLY A 105 -8.14 14.01 3.20
#